data_AF-A0A2N7CL67-F1
#
_entry.id   AF-A0A2N7CL67-F1
#
_cell.length_a   1.000
_cell.length_b   1.000
_cell.length_c   1.000
_cell.angle_alpha   90.00
_cell.angle_beta   90.00
_cell.angle_gamma   90.00
#
_symmetry.space_group_name_H-M   'P 1'
#
loop_
_entity.id
_entity.type
_entity.pdbx_description
1 polymer ?
#
loop_
_entity_poly.entity_id
_entity_poly.type
_entity_poly.pdbx_seq_one_letter_code
_entity_poly.pdbx_strand_id
1 'polypeptide(L)'
;MKVSNNLDESEYIKWLQLRPQNMTKLVEVAKQLLIRELGQNLSSSEDDEDYYMNIVRFSYLVSGFYRDLYDYEIESRKIAAPTDFKVLHEIQSGWVLSIRDGFHQMMEIVFSIVTRDDRDSSPVEGTIVFQEPPRIDEFDFELERLKLLKNI
;
A
#
# COMPACT_ATOMS: atom_id res chain seq x y z
N MET A 1 24.60 -4.97 3.89
CA MET A 1 25.10 -4.16 5.02
C MET A 1 23.88 -3.58 5.75
N LYS A 2 23.55 -4.09 6.95
CA LYS A 2 22.40 -3.61 7.75
C LYS A 2 22.82 -2.31 8.43
N VAL A 3 22.51 -1.18 7.82
CA VAL A 3 22.53 0.12 8.53
C VAL A 3 21.20 0.21 9.26
N SER A 4 21.23 0.03 10.58
CA SER A 4 20.09 0.32 11.43
C SER A 4 20.16 1.79 11.83
N ASN A 5 19.17 2.59 11.41
CA ASN A 5 19.04 3.96 11.89
C ASN A 5 18.51 3.88 13.33
N ASN A 6 19.36 4.29 14.27
CA ASN A 6 18.98 4.41 15.67
C ASN A 6 18.41 5.82 15.86
N LEU A 7 17.08 5.90 15.97
CA LEU A 7 16.39 7.09 16.43
C LEU A 7 16.45 7.11 17.96
N ASP A 8 16.53 8.29 18.57
CA ASP A 8 16.25 8.37 20.00
C ASP A 8 14.76 8.07 20.28
N GLU A 9 14.38 7.85 21.54
CA GLU A 9 13.01 7.43 21.88
C GLU A 9 11.96 8.48 21.48
N SER A 10 12.27 9.79 21.59
CA SER A 10 11.35 10.88 21.22
C SER A 10 11.18 10.98 19.70
N GLU A 11 12.28 10.88 18.96
CA GLU A 11 12.28 10.81 17.50
C GLU A 11 11.53 9.57 17.00
N TYR A 12 11.74 8.43 17.66
CA TYR A 12 11.06 7.19 17.34
C TYR A 12 9.54 7.30 17.55
N ILE A 13 9.10 7.85 18.69
CA ILE A 13 7.67 8.05 18.98
C ILE A 13 7.04 8.96 17.91
N LYS A 14 7.69 10.07 17.56
CA LYS A 14 7.20 10.96 16.49
C LYS A 14 7.12 10.25 15.16
N TRP A 15 8.15 9.49 14.79
CA TRP A 15 8.16 8.70 13.56
C TRP A 15 7.00 7.69 13.54
N LEU A 16 6.79 6.98 14.66
CA LEU A 16 5.75 5.97 14.81
C LEU A 16 4.34 6.57 14.70
N GLN A 17 4.12 7.75 15.30
CA GLN A 17 2.84 8.47 15.23
C GLN A 17 2.48 8.95 13.82
N LEU A 18 3.47 9.21 12.96
CA LEU A 18 3.23 9.62 11.57
C LEU A 18 2.89 8.43 10.67
N ARG A 19 3.22 7.20 11.05
CA ARG A 19 3.01 6.03 10.18
C ARG A 19 1.55 5.76 9.81
N PRO A 20 0.58 5.76 10.74
CA PRO A 20 -0.83 5.55 10.38
C PRO A 20 -1.32 6.59 9.36
N GLN A 21 -0.89 7.85 9.51
CA GLN A 21 -1.25 8.93 8.59
C GLN A 21 -0.65 8.72 7.21
N ASN A 22 0.63 8.34 7.15
CA ASN A 22 1.31 8.03 5.89
C ASN A 22 0.67 6.82 5.19
N MET A 23 0.35 5.77 5.95
CA MET A 23 -0.33 4.58 5.42
C MET A 23 -1.70 4.92 4.85
N THR A 24 -2.48 5.76 5.55
CA THR A 24 -3.79 6.24 5.06
C THR A 24 -3.63 6.99 3.73
N LYS A 25 -2.63 7.88 3.63
CA LYS A 25 -2.34 8.59 2.37
C LYS A 25 -1.98 7.63 1.24
N LEU A 26 -1.16 6.60 1.51
CA LEU A 26 -0.80 5.59 0.52
C LEU A 26 -2.04 4.80 0.06
N VAL A 27 -2.94 4.40 0.97
CA VAL A 27 -4.20 3.75 0.61
C VAL A 27 -5.06 4.65 -0.29
N GLU A 28 -5.17 5.94 0.02
CA GLU A 28 -5.96 6.87 -0.78
C GLU A 28 -5.37 7.08 -2.18
N VAL A 29 -4.04 7.18 -2.30
CA VAL A 29 -3.36 7.22 -3.60
C VAL A 29 -3.61 5.91 -4.38
N ALA A 30 -3.52 4.76 -3.70
CA ALA A 30 -3.82 3.46 -4.30
C ALA A 30 -5.25 3.43 -4.87
N LYS A 31 -6.24 3.82 -4.07
CA LYS A 31 -7.65 3.89 -4.49
C LYS A 31 -7.83 4.82 -5.68
N GLN A 32 -7.22 6.01 -5.68
CA GLN A 32 -7.33 6.93 -6.80
C GLN A 32 -6.75 6.35 -8.08
N LEU A 33 -5.57 5.74 -8.00
CA LEU A 33 -4.89 5.12 -9.13
C LEU A 33 -5.69 3.93 -9.69
N LEU A 34 -6.26 3.11 -8.81
CA LEU A 34 -7.06 1.94 -9.21
C LEU A 34 -8.46 2.29 -9.70
N ILE A 35 -9.15 3.24 -9.08
CA ILE A 35 -10.53 3.58 -9.43
C ILE A 35 -10.57 4.51 -10.65
N ARG A 36 -9.70 5.52 -10.69
CA ARG A 36 -9.76 6.56 -11.72
C ARG A 36 -8.95 6.17 -12.94
N GLU A 37 -7.71 5.76 -12.75
CA GLU A 37 -6.81 5.54 -13.88
C GLU A 37 -7.08 4.19 -14.54
N LEU A 38 -7.16 3.08 -13.79
CA LEU A 38 -7.40 1.75 -14.40
C LEU A 38 -8.72 1.71 -15.18
N GLY A 39 -9.83 2.16 -14.56
CA GLY A 39 -11.14 2.14 -15.20
C GLY A 39 -11.18 2.97 -16.49
N GLN A 40 -10.61 4.18 -16.48
CA GLN A 40 -10.55 5.04 -17.65
C GLN A 40 -9.72 4.41 -18.77
N ASN A 41 -8.54 3.87 -18.46
CA ASN A 41 -7.64 3.24 -19.42
C ASN A 41 -8.19 1.93 -20.00
N LEU A 42 -9.00 1.18 -19.25
CA LEU A 42 -9.68 -0.01 -19.76
C LEU A 42 -10.88 0.32 -20.64
N SER A 43 -11.47 1.51 -20.48
CA SER A 43 -12.63 1.96 -21.26
C SER A 43 -12.26 2.72 -22.55
N SER A 44 -11.01 3.16 -22.69
CA SER A 44 -10.54 3.85 -23.90
C SER A 44 -10.43 2.90 -25.09
N SER A 45 -10.70 3.42 -26.28
CA SER A 45 -10.71 2.63 -27.52
C SER A 45 -9.42 2.84 -28.32
N GLU A 46 -9.02 1.88 -29.17
CA GLU A 46 -7.88 2.08 -30.08
C GLU A 46 -8.09 3.22 -31.09
N ASP A 47 -9.34 3.66 -31.27
CA ASP A 47 -9.69 4.82 -32.09
C ASP A 47 -9.37 6.16 -31.39
N ASP A 48 -9.06 6.15 -30.08
CA ASP A 48 -8.59 7.34 -29.36
C ASP A 48 -7.12 7.62 -29.70
N GLU A 49 -6.84 8.85 -30.16
CA GLU A 49 -5.51 9.31 -30.59
C GLU A 49 -4.41 9.07 -29.53
N ASP A 50 -4.78 9.09 -28.25
CA ASP A 50 -3.87 8.95 -27.11
C ASP A 50 -3.93 7.58 -26.40
N TYR A 51 -4.65 6.60 -26.94
CA TYR A 51 -4.90 5.29 -26.29
C TYR A 51 -3.62 4.62 -25.76
N TYR A 52 -2.62 4.44 -26.62
CA TYR A 52 -1.35 3.80 -26.24
C TYR A 52 -0.57 4.62 -25.20
N MET A 53 -0.62 5.95 -25.30
CA MET A 53 0.07 6.85 -24.36
C MET A 53 -0.57 6.79 -22.97
N ASN A 54 -1.89 6.66 -22.89
CA ASN A 54 -2.63 6.53 -21.65
C ASN A 54 -2.27 5.21 -20.93
N ILE A 55 -2.23 4.09 -21.66
CA ILE A 55 -1.81 2.78 -21.09
C ILE A 55 -0.36 2.84 -20.58
N VAL A 56 0.55 3.42 -21.37
CA VAL A 56 1.95 3.57 -20.95
C VAL A 56 2.04 4.42 -19.69
N ARG A 57 1.34 5.56 -19.65
CA ARG A 57 1.30 6.43 -18.47
C ARG A 57 0.75 5.70 -17.24
N PHE A 58 -0.33 4.94 -17.38
CA PHE A 58 -0.88 4.13 -16.32
C PHE A 58 0.14 3.12 -15.79
N SER A 59 0.86 2.43 -16.67
CA SER A 59 1.90 1.47 -16.27
C SER A 59 3.03 2.13 -15.45
N TYR A 60 3.42 3.36 -15.81
CA TYR A 60 4.41 4.14 -15.05
C TYR A 60 3.89 4.55 -13.68
N LEU A 61 2.64 5.00 -13.58
CA LEU A 61 2.01 5.37 -12.32
C LEU A 61 1.92 4.18 -11.35
N VAL A 62 1.44 3.04 -11.84
CA VAL A 62 1.35 1.79 -11.06
C VAL A 62 2.74 1.38 -10.56
N SER A 63 3.73 1.35 -11.47
CA SER A 63 5.10 0.92 -11.16
C SER A 63 5.78 1.87 -10.17
N GLY A 64 5.55 3.18 -10.31
CA GLY A 64 6.05 4.20 -9.39
C GLY A 64 5.47 4.03 -8.00
N PHE A 65 4.14 3.92 -7.91
CA PHE A 65 3.48 3.77 -6.61
C PHE A 65 3.86 2.46 -5.89
N TYR A 66 4.00 1.34 -6.62
CA TYR A 66 4.47 0.08 -6.02
C TYR A 66 5.92 0.19 -5.51
N ARG A 67 6.77 0.92 -6.23
CA ARG A 67 8.15 1.20 -5.79
C ARG A 67 8.19 2.05 -4.53
N ASP A 68 7.41 3.12 -4.49
CA ASP A 68 7.31 4.01 -3.33
C ASP A 68 6.82 3.24 -2.09
N LEU A 69 5.85 2.33 -2.27
CA LEU A 69 5.36 1.44 -1.23
C LEU A 69 6.46 0.49 -0.71
N TYR A 70 7.25 -0.07 -1.63
CA TYR A 70 8.38 -0.93 -1.28
C TYR A 70 9.49 -0.16 -0.56
N ASP A 71 9.81 1.05 -1.01
CA ASP A 71 10.81 1.90 -0.37
C ASP A 71 10.37 2.29 1.04
N TYR A 72 9.09 2.65 1.23
CA TYR A 72 8.49 2.88 2.54
C TYR A 72 8.62 1.66 3.48
N GLU A 73 8.39 0.44 2.97
CA GLU A 73 8.58 -0.80 3.72
C GLU A 73 10.04 -1.03 4.10
N ILE A 74 10.96 -0.81 3.16
CA ILE A 74 12.40 -1.00 3.38
C ILE A 74 12.96 0.02 4.38
N GLU A 75 12.55 1.29 4.28
CA GLU A 75 12.92 2.34 5.23
C GLU A 75 12.49 1.99 6.66
N SER A 76 11.26 1.50 6.81
CA SER A 76 10.78 1.03 8.11
C SER A 76 11.66 -0.04 8.72
N ARG A 77 12.02 -1.06 7.94
CA ARG A 77 12.80 -2.21 8.40
C ARG A 77 14.23 -1.83 8.81
N LYS A 78 14.71 -0.66 8.38
CA LYS A 78 16.01 -0.11 8.77
C LYS A 78 15.96 0.61 10.13
N ILE A 79 14.79 0.92 10.67
CA ILE A 79 14.69 1.63 11.96
C ILE A 79 14.73 0.62 13.10
N ALA A 80 15.64 0.80 14.05
CA ALA A 80 15.70 -0.02 15.25
C ALA A 80 14.63 0.43 16.25
N ALA A 81 13.65 -0.44 16.53
CA ALA A 81 12.64 -0.18 17.54
C ALA A 81 13.23 -0.26 18.96
N PRO A 82 12.97 0.72 19.85
CA PRO A 82 13.24 0.57 21.27
C PRO A 82 12.49 -0.64 21.84
N THR A 83 13.03 -1.26 22.89
CA THR A 83 12.54 -2.55 23.42
C THR A 83 11.03 -2.53 23.71
N ASP A 84 10.53 -1.45 24.30
CA ASP A 84 9.13 -1.33 24.70
C ASP A 84 8.17 -1.22 23.51
N PHE A 85 8.66 -0.77 22.35
CA PHE A 85 7.88 -0.51 21.13
C PHE A 85 7.98 -1.62 20.08
N LYS A 86 8.76 -2.68 20.33
CA LYS A 86 9.02 -3.74 19.33
C LYS A 86 7.74 -4.36 18.75
N VAL A 87 6.76 -4.65 19.60
CA VAL A 87 5.49 -5.26 19.17
C VAL A 87 4.71 -4.31 18.25
N LEU A 88 4.55 -3.06 18.67
CA LEU A 88 3.83 -2.04 17.90
C LEU A 88 4.54 -1.74 16.57
N HIS A 89 5.88 -1.70 16.56
CA HIS A 89 6.68 -1.59 15.34
C HIS A 89 6.43 -2.75 14.36
N GLU A 90 6.41 -3.97 14.87
CA GLU A 90 6.19 -5.18 14.10
C GLU A 90 4.81 -5.17 13.45
N ILE A 91 3.77 -4.85 14.23
CA ILE A 91 2.39 -4.76 13.74
C ILE A 91 2.29 -3.74 12.60
N GLN A 92 2.73 -2.50 12.83
CA GLN A 92 2.66 -1.44 11.82
C GLN A 92 3.49 -1.75 10.57
N SER A 93 4.59 -2.49 10.71
CA SER A 93 5.40 -2.93 9.57
C SER A 93 4.65 -3.93 8.68
N GLY A 94 3.67 -4.65 9.23
CA GLY A 94 2.80 -5.55 8.48
C GLY A 94 1.66 -4.84 7.74
N TRP A 95 1.31 -3.60 8.08
CA TRP A 95 0.16 -2.90 7.50
C TRP A 95 0.29 -2.61 5.99
N VAL A 96 1.52 -2.57 5.48
CA VAL A 96 1.79 -2.43 4.04
C VAL A 96 1.18 -3.56 3.21
N LEU A 97 0.96 -4.74 3.83
CA LEU A 97 0.39 -5.90 3.16
C LEU A 97 -1.02 -5.63 2.62
N SER A 98 -1.85 -4.86 3.34
CA SER A 98 -3.20 -4.52 2.90
C SER A 98 -3.20 -3.69 1.61
N ILE A 99 -2.15 -2.90 1.37
CA ILE A 99 -1.99 -2.15 0.11
C ILE A 99 -1.44 -3.06 -0.99
N ARG A 100 -0.41 -3.86 -0.69
CA ARG A 100 0.19 -4.80 -1.65
C ARG A 100 -0.82 -5.80 -2.19
N ASP A 101 -1.74 -6.25 -1.35
CA ASP A 101 -2.81 -7.15 -1.76
C ASP A 101 -3.74 -6.49 -2.80
N GLY A 102 -4.11 -5.21 -2.61
CA GLY A 102 -4.89 -4.47 -3.60
C GLY A 102 -4.21 -4.36 -4.97
N PHE A 103 -2.86 -4.24 -4.99
CA PHE A 103 -2.10 -4.31 -6.24
C PHE A 103 -2.13 -5.69 -6.89
N HIS A 104 -2.04 -6.77 -6.11
CA HIS A 104 -2.15 -8.12 -6.65
C HIS A 104 -3.54 -8.35 -7.27
N GLN A 105 -4.60 -7.96 -6.55
CA GLN A 105 -5.98 -8.02 -7.06
C GLN A 105 -6.13 -7.24 -8.38
N MET A 106 -5.54 -6.03 -8.48
CA MET A 106 -5.51 -5.28 -9.74
C MET A 106 -4.80 -6.06 -10.86
N MET A 107 -3.60 -6.58 -10.59
CA MET A 107 -2.83 -7.31 -11.59
C MET A 107 -3.57 -8.56 -12.06
N GLU A 108 -4.28 -9.26 -11.17
CA GLU A 108 -5.13 -10.39 -11.51
C GLU A 108 -6.27 -9.99 -12.46
N ILE A 109 -6.93 -8.86 -12.21
CA ILE A 109 -7.96 -8.32 -13.10
C ILE A 109 -7.37 -8.02 -14.48
N VAL A 110 -6.26 -7.27 -14.55
CA VAL A 110 -5.61 -6.92 -15.82
C VAL A 110 -5.15 -8.18 -16.56
N PHE A 111 -4.56 -9.14 -15.85
CA PHE A 111 -4.13 -10.40 -16.44
C PHE A 111 -5.31 -11.21 -16.98
N SER A 112 -6.45 -11.22 -16.28
CA SER A 112 -7.68 -11.88 -16.75
C SER A 112 -8.21 -11.28 -18.06
N ILE A 113 -8.01 -9.97 -18.28
CA ILE A 113 -8.40 -9.26 -19.51
C ILE A 113 -7.46 -9.65 -20.65
N VAL A 114 -6.14 -9.61 -20.41
CA VAL A 114 -5.12 -9.84 -21.45
C VAL A 114 -5.06 -11.30 -21.91
N THR A 115 -5.41 -12.24 -21.03
CA THR A 115 -5.38 -13.69 -21.33
C THR A 115 -6.69 -14.24 -21.90
N ARG A 116 -7.66 -13.36 -22.13
CA ARG A 116 -9.00 -13.74 -22.54
C ARG A 116 -9.08 -14.13 -24.01
N ASP A 117 -10.00 -15.04 -24.33
CA ASP A 117 -10.31 -15.43 -25.70
C ASP A 117 -10.91 -14.23 -26.47
N ASP A 118 -10.46 -14.02 -27.70
CA ASP A 118 -10.87 -12.90 -28.56
C ASP A 118 -12.36 -12.91 -28.91
N ARG A 119 -13.03 -14.05 -28.72
CA ARG A 119 -14.47 -14.24 -28.97
C ARG A 119 -15.31 -14.15 -27.70
N ASP A 120 -14.69 -14.13 -26.53
CA ASP A 120 -15.41 -13.98 -25.26
C ASP A 120 -15.81 -12.52 -25.06
N SER A 121 -17.12 -12.27 -25.05
CA SER A 121 -17.74 -10.95 -24.86
C SER A 121 -18.50 -10.81 -23.53
N SER A 122 -18.35 -11.77 -22.61
CA SER A 122 -18.89 -11.68 -21.25
C SER A 122 -18.37 -10.46 -20.46
N PRO A 123 -19.07 -9.92 -19.47
CA PRO A 123 -18.51 -8.89 -18.60
C PRO A 123 -17.24 -9.39 -17.88
N VAL A 124 -16.26 -8.50 -17.68
CA VAL A 124 -15.14 -8.77 -16.77
C VAL A 124 -15.56 -8.39 -15.37
N GLU A 125 -15.62 -9.36 -14.47
CA GLU A 125 -15.91 -9.11 -13.06
C GLU A 125 -14.61 -9.05 -12.26
N GLY A 126 -14.42 -7.95 -11.53
CA GLY A 126 -13.26 -7.74 -10.68
C GLY A 126 -13.63 -6.80 -9.54
N THR A 127 -13.33 -7.20 -8.31
CA THR A 127 -13.51 -6.35 -7.13
C THR A 127 -12.17 -6.24 -6.43
N ILE A 128 -11.73 -5.01 -6.19
CA ILE A 128 -10.53 -4.73 -5.39
C ILE A 128 -10.99 -4.33 -4.00
N VAL A 129 -10.57 -5.09 -2.98
CA VAL A 129 -10.89 -4.84 -1.59
C VAL A 129 -9.63 -4.51 -0.81
N PHE A 130 -9.58 -3.30 -0.25
CA PHE A 130 -8.58 -2.92 0.73
C PHE A 130 -9.07 -3.31 2.12
N GLN A 131 -8.54 -4.40 2.65
CA GLN A 131 -8.86 -4.89 3.99
C GLN A 131 -8.30 -3.97 5.08
N GLU A 132 -8.87 -4.07 6.27
CA GLU A 132 -8.31 -3.46 7.46
C GLU A 132 -6.86 -3.93 7.70
N PRO A 133 -5.97 -3.09 8.25
CA PRO A 133 -4.63 -3.53 8.58
C PRO A 133 -4.64 -4.73 9.55
N PRO A 134 -3.75 -5.72 9.37
CA PRO A 134 -3.71 -6.89 10.23
C PRO A 134 -3.39 -6.50 11.67
N ARG A 135 -3.93 -7.28 12.63
CA ARG A 135 -3.64 -7.17 14.07
C ARG A 135 -4.02 -5.81 14.67
N ILE A 136 -5.10 -5.17 14.19
CA ILE A 136 -5.54 -3.86 14.70
C ILE A 136 -5.91 -3.90 16.20
N ASP A 137 -6.59 -4.96 16.65
CA ASP A 137 -6.96 -5.13 18.06
C ASP A 137 -5.72 -5.23 18.97
N GLU A 138 -4.68 -5.94 18.49
CA GLU A 138 -3.41 -6.08 19.21
C GLU A 138 -2.63 -4.76 19.21
N PHE A 139 -2.71 -3.98 18.12
CA PHE A 139 -2.14 -2.65 18.04
C PHE A 139 -2.77 -1.72 19.08
N ASP A 140 -4.09 -1.70 19.17
CA ASP A 140 -4.81 -0.84 20.13
C ASP A 140 -4.48 -1.22 21.57
N PHE A 141 -4.44 -2.53 21.87
CA PHE A 141 -4.04 -3.02 23.19
C PHE A 141 -2.61 -2.58 23.56
N GLU A 142 -1.65 -2.75 22.66
CA GLU A 142 -0.26 -2.36 22.90
C GLU A 142 -0.05 -0.85 22.97
N LEU A 143 -0.83 -0.09 22.20
CA LEU A 143 -0.82 1.36 22.27
C LEU A 143 -1.30 1.84 23.65
N GLU A 144 -2.40 1.30 24.18
CA GLU A 144 -2.89 1.64 25.52
C GLU A 144 -1.87 1.28 26.61
N ARG A 145 -1.23 0.11 26.51
CA ARG A 145 -0.15 -0.28 27.43
C ARG A 145 0.99 0.76 27.42
N LEU A 146 1.39 1.22 26.23
CA LEU A 146 2.47 2.20 26.08
C LEU A 146 2.09 3.59 26.59
N LYS A 147 0.85 4.06 26.35
CA LYS A 147 0.35 5.32 26.91
C LYS A 147 0.47 5.34 28.42
N LEU A 148 0.10 4.26 29.10
CA LEU A 148 0.21 4.13 30.56
C LEU A 148 1.67 4.10 31.05
N LEU A 149 2.56 3.41 30.34
CA LEU A 149 3.97 3.23 30.75
C LEU A 149 4.84 4.45 30.47
N LYS A 150 4.57 5.16 29.38
CA LYS A 150 5.43 6.23 28.85
C LYS A 150 4.80 7.62 28.94
N ASN A 151 3.53 7.72 29.35
CA ASN A 151 2.76 8.95 29.41
C ASN A 151 2.76 9.69 28.05
N ILE A 152 2.51 8.92 26.99
CA ILE A 152 2.43 9.36 25.58
C ILE A 152 0.98 9.41 25.10
#